data_AF-A0A923PJI0-F1
#
_entry.id   AF-A0A923PJI0-F1
#
_cell.length_a   1.000
_cell.length_b   1.000
_cell.length_c   1.000
_cell.angle_alpha   90.00
_cell.angle_beta   90.00
_cell.angle_gamma   90.00
#
_symmetry.space_group_name_H-M   'P 1'
#
loop_
_entity.id
_entity.type
_entity.pdbx_description
1 polymer ?
#
loop_
_entity_poly.entity_id
_entity_poly.type
_entity_poly.pdbx_seq_one_letter_code
_entity_poly.pdbx_strand_id
1 'polypeptide(L)' 'MVRKGPKIGRNAPCPCGSGKKYKNCCGK' A
#
# COMPACT_ATOMS: atom_id res chain seq x y z
N MET A 1 21.30 -3.97 -3.19
CA MET A 1 20.62 -3.53 -1.94
C MET A 1 19.16 -3.17 -2.23
N VAL A 2 18.28 -4.16 -2.38
CA VAL A 2 16.87 -3.88 -2.67
C VAL A 2 16.21 -3.43 -1.37
N ARG A 3 16.06 -2.11 -1.22
CA ARG A 3 15.17 -1.51 -0.23
C ARG A 3 13.73 -1.90 -0.59
N LYS A 4 13.33 -3.14 -0.24
CA LYS A 4 11.92 -3.47 -0.12
C LYS A 4 11.46 -2.68 1.09
N GLY A 5 10.96 -1.46 0.83
CA GLY A 5 10.24 -0.68 1.83
C GLY A 5 9.19 -1.55 2.53
N PRO A 6 8.71 -1.14 3.71
CA PRO A 6 7.78 -1.93 4.52
C PRO A 6 6.70 -2.47 3.60
N LYS A 7 6.58 -3.80 3.55
CA LYS A 7 5.58 -4.50 2.74
C LYS A 7 4.22 -4.11 3.29
N ILE A 8 3.70 -2.97 2.84
CA ILE A 8 2.37 -2.53 3.22
C ILE A 8 1.41 -3.64 2.76
N GLY A 9 0.73 -4.22 3.74
CA GLY A 9 -0.18 -5.31 3.49
C GLY A 9 -1.19 -4.86 2.44
N ARG A 10 -1.44 -5.68 1.43
CA ARG A 10 -2.41 -5.39 0.36
C ARG A 10 -3.79 -4.98 0.91
N ASN A 11 -4.18 -5.47 2.09
CA ASN A 11 -5.44 -5.13 2.74
C ASN A 11 -5.39 -3.89 3.65
N ALA A 12 -4.21 -3.34 3.95
CA ALA A 12 -4.05 -2.14 4.77
C ALA A 12 -4.67 -0.90 4.08
N PRO A 13 -5.07 0.13 4.81
CA PRO A 13 -5.48 1.41 4.23
C PRO A 13 -4.35 2.03 3.39
N CYS A 14 -4.68 2.66 2.27
CA CYS A 14 -3.70 3.30 1.40
C CYS A 14 -3.07 4.53 2.09
N PRO A 15 -1.74 4.66 2.09
CA PRO A 15 -1.06 5.82 2.67
C PRO A 15 -1.29 7.11 1.86
N CYS A 16 -1.89 6.99 0.68
CA CYS A 16 -2.27 8.11 -0.19
C CYS A 16 -3.48 8.92 0.31
N GLY A 17 -4.09 8.55 1.44
CA GLY A 17 -5.24 9.27 2.01
C GLY A 17 -6.56 9.09 1.26
N SER A 18 -6.61 8.19 0.27
CA SER A 18 -7.81 7.96 -0.56
C SER A 18 -8.94 7.21 0.15
N GLY A 19 -8.74 6.77 1.40
CA GLY A 19 -9.67 5.91 2.14
C GLY A 19 -9.79 4.48 1.60
N LYS A 20 -9.16 4.16 0.45
CA LYS A 20 -9.20 2.84 -0.17
C LYS A 20 -8.13 1.92 0.41
N LYS A 21 -8.35 0.60 0.35
CA LYS A 21 -7.30 -0.40 0.67
C LYS A 21 -6.15 -0.29 -0.33
N TYR A 22 -4.93 -0.56 0.12
CA TYR A 22 -3.71 -0.48 -0.69
C TYR A 22 -3.85 -1.25 -2.01
N LYS A 23 -4.32 -2.50 -1.98
CA LYS A 23 -4.57 -3.33 -3.18
C LYS A 23 -5.56 -2.76 -4.19
N ASN A 24 -6.43 -1.84 -3.77
CA ASN A 24 -7.45 -1.21 -4.61
C ASN A 24 -7.09 0.26 -4.93
N CYS A 25 -5.86 0.68 -4.61
CA CYS A 25 -5.37 2.04 -4.83
C CYS A 25 -3.93 1.99 -5.36
N CYS A 26 -2.92 2.36 -4.55
CA CYS A 26 -1.51 2.37 -4.97
C CYS A 26 -0.84 0.99 -5.12
N GLY A 27 -1.50 -0.06 -4.64
CA GLY A 27 -1.06 -1.44 -4.72
C GLY A 27 -1.82 -2.28 -5.76
N LYS A 28 -2.56 -1.62 -6.64
CA LYS A 28 -3.05 -2.19 -7.89
C LYS A 28 -1.93 -2.20 -8.92
#